data_AF-A0A832IJN7-F1
#
_entry.id   AF-A0A832IJN7-F1
#
_cell.length_a   1.000
_cell.length_b   1.000
_cell.length_c   1.000
_cell.angle_alpha   90.00
_cell.angle_beta   90.00
_cell.angle_gamma   90.00
#
_symmetry.space_group_name_H-M   'P 1'
#
loop_
_entity.id
_entity.type
_entity.pdbx_description
1 polymer ?
#
loop_
_entity_poly.entity_id
_entity_poly.type
_entity_poly.pdbx_seq_one_letter_code
_entity_poly.pdbx_strand_id
1 'polypeptide(L)'
;MRRLYEIKSVGKDFSIVLNKRDLRAEAEVFEIANKIEETLFETLSERKSVIVTSMFDNEGVKKIIESINPEKLFEDIFQTKVKYVYFDTIETINTFIAGMKKSSEEVRAAIEKMRKSIDEIQRKEEEIISDIRAKYSGTNINNIIDAVASDLRESVDELTDTIFYKGQNEFIRQVNEIVRIRLISELKKLFSDVGKNIVENIKPKLYDVNLAITSINSNSAWIQELIDEILYVTSNLGNLLTMKKRKTDTETIAKVTTGIIGVLSILTNILKPVIEVLLFFLPSILLKFTEKLQKEHIKNAIVTQVIPAVKRKLREELTDLIGEQIEEMVKSISSAFEEEIMKKTAELEAIENEKNKQIEEIETKIKCYNDIKTKIQSLAEPLFF
;
A
#
# COMPACT_ATOMS: atom_id res chain seq x y z
N MET A 1 -18.93 -4.65 -5.78
CA MET A 1 -18.32 -3.93 -4.64
C MET A 1 -16.81 -4.03 -4.59
N ARG A 2 -16.20 -5.22 -4.40
CA ARG A 2 -14.74 -5.38 -4.30
C ARG A 2 -13.90 -4.74 -5.43
N ARG A 3 -14.25 -4.93 -6.71
CA ARG A 3 -13.55 -4.27 -7.83
C ARG A 3 -13.68 -2.74 -7.84
N LEU A 4 -14.78 -2.20 -7.30
CA LEU A 4 -14.97 -0.75 -7.20
C LEU A 4 -14.10 -0.18 -6.07
N TYR A 5 -13.97 -0.92 -4.96
CA TYR A 5 -13.00 -0.62 -3.92
C TYR A 5 -11.57 -0.62 -4.48
N GLU A 6 -11.23 -1.61 -5.33
CA GLU A 6 -9.93 -1.70 -6.02
C GLU A 6 -9.66 -0.56 -7.03
N ILE A 7 -10.70 0.02 -7.65
CA ILE A 7 -10.55 1.20 -8.54
C ILE A 7 -10.34 2.47 -7.72
N LYS A 8 -11.15 2.66 -6.66
CA LYS A 8 -11.06 3.83 -5.79
C LYS A 8 -9.73 3.89 -5.05
N SER A 9 -9.25 2.76 -4.56
CA SER A 9 -7.97 2.68 -3.85
C SER A 9 -6.80 3.16 -4.71
N VAL A 10 -6.78 2.94 -6.03
CA VAL A 10 -5.71 3.45 -6.90
C VAL A 10 -5.83 4.94 -7.23
N GLY A 11 -6.68 5.69 -6.54
CA GLY A 11 -6.92 7.12 -6.77
C GLY A 11 -7.64 7.40 -8.09
N LYS A 12 -8.30 6.39 -8.67
CA LYS A 12 -9.09 6.54 -9.88
C LYS A 12 -10.56 6.62 -9.52
N ASP A 13 -11.26 7.47 -10.24
CA ASP A 13 -12.70 7.54 -10.12
C ASP A 13 -13.41 6.52 -11.04
N PHE A 14 -14.67 6.25 -10.77
CA PHE A 14 -15.52 5.39 -11.59
C PHE A 14 -16.94 5.92 -11.72
N SER A 15 -17.63 5.46 -12.77
CA SER A 15 -19.06 5.66 -12.98
C SER A 15 -19.73 4.29 -13.10
N ILE A 16 -20.97 4.17 -12.61
CA ILE A 16 -21.74 2.92 -12.71
C ILE A 16 -22.78 3.06 -13.81
N VAL A 17 -22.78 2.09 -14.70
CA VAL A 17 -23.74 1.98 -15.80
C VAL A 17 -24.59 0.73 -15.61
N LEU A 18 -25.90 0.93 -15.44
CA LEU A 18 -26.91 -0.13 -15.40
C LEU A 18 -27.55 -0.27 -16.78
N ASN A 19 -27.14 -1.29 -17.53
CA ASN A 19 -27.64 -1.56 -18.88
C ASN A 19 -28.89 -2.47 -18.86
N LYS A 20 -29.57 -2.58 -20.01
CA LYS A 20 -30.76 -3.40 -20.27
C LYS A 20 -32.03 -2.86 -19.64
N ARG A 21 -32.17 -1.53 -19.53
CA ARG A 21 -33.41 -0.87 -19.08
C ARG A 21 -34.65 -1.35 -19.86
N ASP A 22 -34.48 -1.67 -21.14
CA ASP A 22 -35.53 -2.12 -22.05
C ASP A 22 -36.12 -3.49 -21.72
N LEU A 23 -35.43 -4.31 -20.90
CA LEU A 23 -35.87 -5.69 -20.57
C LEU A 23 -36.70 -5.80 -19.29
N ARG A 24 -36.96 -4.68 -18.61
CA ARG A 24 -37.63 -4.61 -17.30
C ARG A 24 -38.54 -3.41 -17.21
N ALA A 25 -39.51 -3.46 -16.30
CA ALA A 25 -40.37 -2.32 -16.01
C ALA A 25 -39.57 -1.17 -15.38
N GLU A 26 -39.94 0.08 -15.67
CA GLU A 26 -39.22 1.26 -15.21
C GLU A 26 -39.07 1.30 -13.67
N ALA A 27 -40.13 0.96 -12.94
CA ALA A 27 -40.11 0.90 -11.48
C ALA A 27 -39.06 -0.10 -10.94
N GLU A 28 -38.91 -1.28 -11.57
CA GLU A 28 -37.93 -2.30 -11.16
C GLU A 28 -36.50 -1.83 -11.44
N VAL A 29 -36.28 -1.14 -12.56
CA VAL A 29 -34.96 -0.59 -12.90
C VAL A 29 -34.55 0.50 -11.92
N PHE A 30 -35.47 1.39 -11.51
CA PHE A 30 -35.21 2.40 -10.50
C PHE A 30 -34.94 1.80 -9.12
N GLU A 31 -35.68 0.77 -8.72
CA GLU A 31 -35.44 0.06 -7.46
C GLU A 31 -34.02 -0.56 -7.43
N ILE A 32 -33.61 -1.21 -8.52
CA ILE A 32 -32.25 -1.77 -8.65
C ILE A 32 -31.19 -0.66 -8.61
N ALA A 33 -31.41 0.45 -9.32
CA ALA A 33 -30.48 1.58 -9.33
C ALA A 33 -30.30 2.15 -7.91
N ASN A 34 -31.40 2.46 -7.22
CA ASN A 34 -31.37 2.99 -5.85
C ASN A 34 -30.66 2.03 -4.89
N LYS A 35 -30.93 0.72 -5.00
CA LYS A 35 -30.26 -0.28 -4.16
C LYS A 35 -28.75 -0.32 -4.41
N ILE A 36 -28.30 -0.14 -5.65
CA ILE A 36 -26.87 -0.04 -5.96
C ILE A 36 -26.29 1.25 -5.35
N GLU A 37 -26.98 2.38 -5.47
CA GLU A 37 -26.54 3.67 -4.88
C GLU A 37 -26.43 3.60 -3.35
N GLU A 38 -27.42 3.01 -2.68
CA GLU A 38 -27.39 2.75 -1.23
C GLU A 38 -26.21 1.86 -0.85
N THR A 39 -26.00 0.76 -1.58
CA THR A 39 -24.88 -0.16 -1.34
C THR A 39 -23.52 0.54 -1.53
N LEU A 40 -23.40 1.43 -2.52
CA LEU A 40 -22.19 2.24 -2.74
C LEU A 40 -21.95 3.18 -1.57
N PHE A 41 -22.99 3.84 -1.07
CA PHE A 41 -22.84 4.72 0.07
C PHE A 41 -22.49 3.96 1.35
N GLU A 42 -23.17 2.85 1.64
CA GLU A 42 -22.91 2.03 2.82
C GLU A 42 -21.50 1.44 2.82
N THR A 43 -20.99 1.04 1.66
CA THR A 43 -19.70 0.34 1.55
C THR A 43 -18.51 1.28 1.30
N LEU A 44 -18.71 2.37 0.57
CA LEU A 44 -17.64 3.28 0.10
C LEU A 44 -17.78 4.72 0.61
N SER A 45 -18.87 5.01 1.33
CA SER A 45 -19.26 6.36 1.78
C SER A 45 -19.36 7.37 0.62
N GLU A 46 -19.74 6.89 -0.57
CA GLU A 46 -19.87 7.71 -1.77
C GLU A 46 -21.31 7.82 -2.23
N ARG A 47 -21.71 9.05 -2.57
CA ARG A 47 -22.94 9.34 -3.31
C ARG A 47 -22.58 9.42 -4.79
N LYS A 48 -22.75 8.32 -5.51
CA LYS A 48 -22.61 8.27 -6.96
C LYS A 48 -23.93 7.83 -7.57
N SER A 49 -24.40 8.57 -8.58
CA SER A 49 -25.60 8.19 -9.30
C SER A 49 -25.32 7.00 -10.23
N VAL A 50 -26.28 6.08 -10.29
CA VAL A 50 -26.26 4.95 -11.22
C VAL A 50 -26.92 5.39 -12.52
N ILE A 51 -26.16 5.30 -13.61
CA ILE A 51 -26.63 5.74 -14.92
C ILE A 51 -27.31 4.57 -15.61
N VAL A 52 -28.61 4.71 -15.82
CA VAL A 52 -29.45 3.70 -16.46
C VAL A 52 -29.43 3.90 -17.98
N THR A 53 -29.23 2.81 -18.73
CA THR A 53 -29.13 2.82 -20.20
C THR A 53 -29.70 1.53 -20.81
N SER A 54 -29.85 1.51 -22.13
CA SER A 54 -30.18 0.33 -22.93
C SER A 54 -29.30 0.27 -24.16
N MET A 55 -29.33 -0.85 -24.89
CA MET A 55 -28.62 -0.97 -26.17
C MET A 55 -29.15 -0.03 -27.27
N PHE A 56 -30.27 0.66 -27.02
CA PHE A 56 -30.89 1.65 -27.90
C PHE A 56 -30.72 3.09 -27.41
N ASP A 57 -30.11 3.30 -26.23
CA ASP A 57 -30.01 4.60 -25.56
C ASP A 57 -28.57 4.90 -25.14
N ASN A 58 -27.83 5.57 -26.03
CA ASN A 58 -26.43 5.94 -25.81
C ASN A 58 -26.25 7.25 -25.02
N GLU A 59 -27.33 7.97 -24.69
CA GLU A 59 -27.25 9.28 -24.02
C GLU A 59 -26.65 9.16 -22.62
N GLY A 60 -26.92 8.07 -21.90
CA GLY A 60 -26.34 7.82 -20.58
C GLY A 60 -24.81 7.72 -20.61
N VAL A 61 -24.25 6.98 -21.58
CA VAL A 61 -22.79 6.83 -21.73
C VAL A 61 -22.15 8.13 -22.22
N LYS A 62 -22.81 8.84 -23.15
CA LYS A 62 -22.35 10.13 -23.65
C LYS A 62 -22.22 11.16 -22.52
N LYS A 63 -23.22 11.26 -21.63
CA LYS A 63 -23.17 12.12 -20.44
C LYS A 63 -22.01 11.81 -19.50
N ILE A 64 -21.63 10.53 -19.37
CA ILE A 64 -20.45 10.16 -18.58
C ILE A 64 -19.19 10.74 -19.20
N ILE A 65 -19.00 10.53 -20.50
CA ILE A 65 -17.81 10.99 -21.21
C ILE A 65 -17.73 12.53 -21.17
N GLU A 66 -18.86 13.21 -21.37
CA GLU A 66 -18.96 14.67 -21.31
C GLU A 66 -18.77 15.24 -19.90
N SER A 67 -19.03 14.45 -18.85
CA SER A 67 -18.79 14.87 -17.46
C SER A 67 -17.33 14.80 -17.02
N ILE A 68 -16.47 14.10 -17.79
CA ILE A 68 -15.04 14.01 -17.49
C ILE A 68 -14.39 15.34 -17.85
N ASN A 69 -13.81 16.01 -16.86
CA ASN A 69 -12.98 17.19 -17.05
C ASN A 69 -11.53 16.75 -17.35
N PRO A 70 -11.02 16.90 -18.59
CA PRO A 70 -9.69 16.43 -18.96
C PRO A 70 -8.57 17.13 -18.19
N GLU A 71 -8.70 18.43 -17.95
CA GLU A 71 -7.72 19.24 -17.21
C GLU A 71 -7.62 18.77 -15.76
N LYS A 72 -8.75 18.59 -15.08
CA LYS A 72 -8.79 18.07 -13.71
C LYS A 72 -8.25 16.65 -13.63
N LEU A 73 -8.59 15.79 -14.59
CA LEU A 73 -8.03 14.45 -14.68
C LEU A 73 -6.51 14.49 -14.86
N PHE A 74 -5.99 15.42 -15.65
CA PHE A 74 -4.56 15.62 -15.83
C PHE A 74 -3.89 16.10 -14.54
N GLU A 75 -4.48 17.09 -13.85
CA GLU A 75 -4.01 17.57 -12.55
C GLU A 75 -3.95 16.42 -11.52
N ASP A 76 -5.02 15.65 -11.36
CA ASP A 76 -5.08 14.52 -10.43
C ASP A 76 -4.02 13.45 -10.71
N ILE A 77 -3.60 13.29 -11.98
CA ILE A 77 -2.60 12.29 -12.39
C ILE A 77 -1.16 12.80 -12.25
N PHE A 78 -0.91 14.08 -12.56
CA PHE A 78 0.46 14.60 -12.76
C PHE A 78 0.87 15.67 -11.76
N GLN A 79 -0.07 16.42 -11.17
CA GLN A 79 0.27 17.60 -10.37
C GLN A 79 1.22 17.26 -9.21
N THR A 80 1.01 16.15 -8.51
CA THR A 80 1.87 15.73 -7.41
C THR A 80 3.29 15.43 -7.88
N LYS A 81 3.46 14.79 -9.05
CA LYS A 81 4.79 14.56 -9.67
C LYS A 81 5.49 15.86 -10.01
N VAL A 82 4.77 16.81 -10.59
CA VAL A 82 5.36 18.11 -10.94
C VAL A 82 5.76 18.85 -9.66
N LYS A 83 4.94 18.82 -8.60
CA LYS A 83 5.29 19.37 -7.29
C LYS A 83 6.55 18.72 -6.72
N TYR A 84 6.63 17.40 -6.75
CA TYR A 84 7.80 16.68 -6.26
C TYR A 84 9.08 17.10 -7.01
N VAL A 85 9.06 17.07 -8.34
CA VAL A 85 10.22 17.48 -9.16
C VAL A 85 10.61 18.92 -8.87
N TYR A 86 9.63 19.82 -8.71
CA TYR A 86 9.88 21.21 -8.35
C TYR A 86 10.57 21.34 -6.99
N PHE A 87 10.01 20.76 -5.93
CA PHE A 87 10.57 20.89 -4.58
C PHE A 87 11.95 20.23 -4.45
N ASP A 88 12.14 19.03 -5.01
CA ASP A 88 13.44 18.34 -5.02
C ASP A 88 14.51 19.14 -5.79
N THR A 89 14.14 19.73 -6.94
CA THR A 89 15.06 20.57 -7.73
C THR A 89 15.44 21.84 -6.97
N ILE A 90 14.48 22.51 -6.33
CA ILE A 90 14.75 23.72 -5.53
C ILE A 90 15.61 23.39 -4.31
N GLU A 91 15.35 22.26 -3.64
CA GLU A 91 16.17 21.76 -2.53
C GLU A 91 17.62 21.53 -3.00
N THR A 92 17.79 20.81 -4.10
CA THR A 92 19.10 20.53 -4.71
C THR A 92 19.85 21.84 -5.00
N ILE A 93 19.21 22.80 -5.68
CA ILE A 93 19.85 24.09 -5.99
C ILE A 93 20.25 24.84 -4.71
N ASN A 94 19.39 24.85 -3.68
CA ASN A 94 19.71 25.48 -2.39
C ASN A 94 20.92 24.80 -1.73
N THR A 95 21.00 23.47 -1.79
CA THR A 95 22.13 22.69 -1.27
C THR A 95 23.43 23.00 -2.03
N PHE A 96 23.38 23.13 -3.37
CA PHE A 96 24.52 23.59 -4.17
C PHE A 96 24.99 25.00 -3.77
N ILE A 97 24.07 25.96 -3.68
CA ILE A 97 24.38 27.34 -3.28
C ILE A 97 24.99 27.38 -1.87
N ALA A 98 24.43 26.63 -0.92
CA ALA A 98 24.89 26.61 0.45
C ALA A 98 26.24 25.90 0.59
N GLY A 99 26.40 24.73 -0.03
CA GLY A 99 27.64 23.94 -0.01
C GLY A 99 28.81 24.64 -0.70
N MET A 100 28.57 25.40 -1.77
CA MET A 100 29.62 26.23 -2.38
C MET A 100 30.17 27.31 -1.44
N LYS A 101 29.38 27.78 -0.47
CA LYS A 101 29.80 28.77 0.55
C LYS A 101 30.53 28.15 1.73
N LYS A 102 30.48 26.82 1.89
CA LYS A 102 31.13 26.09 2.99
C LYS A 102 32.60 25.79 2.68
N SER A 103 33.39 25.47 3.70
CA SER A 103 34.74 24.96 3.48
C SER A 103 34.71 23.54 2.87
N SER A 104 35.75 23.15 2.15
CA SER A 104 35.86 21.78 1.62
C SER A 104 35.98 20.73 2.73
N GLU A 105 36.54 21.10 3.88
CA GLU A 105 36.58 20.23 5.04
C GLU A 105 35.18 19.95 5.60
N GLU A 106 34.32 20.97 5.71
CA GLU A 106 32.92 20.80 6.14
C GLU A 106 32.13 19.89 5.17
N VAL A 107 32.27 20.10 3.85
CA VAL A 107 31.57 19.30 2.83
C VAL A 107 32.04 17.84 2.88
N ARG A 108 33.35 17.60 3.01
CA ARG A 108 33.91 16.25 3.10
C ARG A 108 33.50 15.53 4.38
N ALA A 109 33.45 16.22 5.50
CA ALA A 109 32.96 15.67 6.77
C ALA A 109 31.48 15.29 6.68
N ALA A 110 30.66 16.06 5.96
CA ALA A 110 29.27 15.70 5.71
C ALA A 110 29.15 14.43 4.85
N ILE A 111 29.90 14.34 3.75
CA ILE A 111 29.96 13.14 2.88
C ILE A 111 30.35 11.89 3.68
N GLU A 112 31.38 11.97 4.52
CA GLU A 112 31.85 10.84 5.33
C GLU A 112 30.77 10.36 6.31
N LYS A 113 30.09 11.28 7.00
CA LYS A 113 28.97 10.95 7.90
C LYS A 113 27.81 10.28 7.17
N MET A 114 27.48 10.75 5.97
CA MET A 114 26.41 10.18 5.15
C MET A 114 26.76 8.76 4.70
N ARG A 115 28.00 8.53 4.23
CA ARG A 115 28.48 7.19 3.86
C ARG A 115 28.49 6.22 5.04
N LYS A 116 28.98 6.67 6.21
CA LYS A 116 28.94 5.86 7.43
C LYS A 116 27.51 5.49 7.82
N SER A 117 26.56 6.40 7.64
CA SER A 117 25.14 6.12 7.94
C SER A 117 24.56 5.06 7.01
N ILE A 118 24.97 5.01 5.73
CA ILE A 118 24.61 3.92 4.80
C ILE A 118 25.11 2.57 5.33
N ASP A 119 26.39 2.47 5.73
CA ASP A 119 26.95 1.23 6.29
C ASP A 119 26.21 0.79 7.57
N GLU A 120 25.77 1.75 8.39
CA GLU A 120 24.98 1.47 9.59
C GLU A 120 23.55 1.02 9.29
N ILE A 121 22.94 1.53 8.20
CA ILE A 121 21.62 1.07 7.72
C ILE A 121 21.72 -0.37 7.21
N GLN A 122 22.71 -0.70 6.39
CA GLN A 122 22.93 -2.05 5.86
C GLN A 122 23.12 -3.07 6.99
N ARG A 123 23.90 -2.72 8.02
CA ARG A 123 24.05 -3.57 9.20
C ARG A 123 22.74 -3.75 9.95
N LYS A 124 21.92 -2.70 10.03
CA LYS A 124 20.61 -2.76 10.68
C LYS A 124 19.63 -3.61 9.86
N GLU A 125 19.70 -3.56 8.53
CA GLU A 125 18.95 -4.44 7.64
C GLU A 125 19.21 -5.91 7.99
N GLU A 126 20.49 -6.32 8.04
CA GLU A 126 20.89 -7.69 8.39
C GLU A 126 20.44 -8.09 9.80
N GLU A 127 20.58 -7.19 10.79
CA GLU A 127 20.13 -7.42 12.15
C GLU A 127 18.62 -7.64 12.20
N ILE A 128 17.84 -6.79 11.53
CA ILE A 128 16.38 -6.90 11.48
C ILE A 128 15.98 -8.21 10.79
N ILE A 129 16.57 -8.56 9.63
CA ILE A 129 16.30 -9.82 8.91
C ILE A 129 16.58 -11.04 9.79
N SER A 130 17.69 -11.03 10.54
CA SER A 130 18.01 -12.09 11.50
C SER A 130 16.97 -12.18 12.63
N ASP A 131 16.58 -11.03 13.18
CA ASP A 131 15.59 -10.92 14.27
C ASP A 131 14.17 -11.34 13.84
N ILE A 132 13.83 -11.17 12.56
CA ILE A 132 12.49 -11.49 12.03
C ILE A 132 12.12 -12.95 12.22
N ARG A 133 13.11 -13.83 12.05
CA ARG A 133 12.92 -15.28 12.26
C ARG A 133 12.64 -15.62 13.72
N ALA A 134 13.02 -14.79 14.68
CA ALA A 134 12.82 -15.04 16.11
C ALA A 134 11.61 -14.29 16.70
N LYS A 135 11.37 -13.03 16.28
CA LYS A 135 10.31 -12.16 16.83
C LYS A 135 8.96 -12.32 16.16
N TYR A 136 8.93 -12.56 14.84
CA TYR A 136 7.68 -12.57 14.07
C TYR A 136 7.21 -13.99 13.69
N SER A 137 8.01 -15.02 14.03
CA SER A 137 7.66 -16.42 13.78
C SER A 137 6.87 -17.05 14.94
N GLY A 138 6.09 -18.07 14.61
CA GLY A 138 5.31 -18.89 15.55
C GLY A 138 4.11 -18.17 16.18
N THR A 139 4.35 -17.22 17.08
CA THR A 139 3.33 -16.61 17.94
C THR A 139 2.37 -15.72 17.15
N ASN A 140 2.87 -14.85 16.27
CA ASN A 140 2.02 -13.99 15.47
C ASN A 140 1.19 -14.79 14.46
N ILE A 141 1.80 -15.76 13.78
CA ILE A 141 1.09 -16.66 12.84
C ILE A 141 -0.02 -17.42 13.56
N ASN A 142 0.24 -17.94 14.76
CA ASN A 142 -0.80 -18.61 15.56
C ASN A 142 -1.94 -17.66 15.91
N ASN A 143 -1.65 -16.42 16.31
CA ASN A 143 -2.68 -15.42 16.61
C ASN A 143 -3.58 -15.13 15.39
N ILE A 144 -2.99 -14.99 14.19
CA ILE A 144 -3.75 -14.80 12.94
C ILE A 144 -4.67 -16.00 12.68
N ILE A 145 -4.13 -17.22 12.81
CA ILE A 145 -4.87 -18.46 12.56
C ILE A 145 -6.00 -18.63 13.59
N ASP A 146 -5.74 -18.31 14.85
CA ASP A 146 -6.73 -18.42 15.92
C ASP A 146 -7.83 -17.37 15.78
N ALA A 147 -7.49 -16.18 15.28
CA ALA A 147 -8.45 -15.14 14.94
C ALA A 147 -9.41 -15.59 13.82
N VAL A 148 -8.88 -16.16 12.73
CA VAL A 148 -9.71 -16.75 11.65
C VAL A 148 -10.59 -17.88 12.20
N ALA A 149 -10.03 -18.74 13.06
CA ALA A 149 -10.79 -19.82 13.67
C ALA A 149 -11.87 -19.32 14.65
N SER A 150 -11.67 -18.18 15.31
CA SER A 150 -12.70 -17.55 16.15
C SER A 150 -13.87 -17.09 15.28
N ASP A 151 -13.61 -16.34 14.21
CA ASP A 151 -14.66 -15.84 13.33
C ASP A 151 -15.45 -16.99 12.69
N LEU A 152 -14.77 -18.08 12.29
CA LEU A 152 -15.45 -19.28 11.81
C LEU A 152 -16.33 -19.95 12.87
N ARG A 153 -15.88 -19.99 14.14
CA ARG A 153 -16.67 -20.56 15.26
C ARG A 153 -17.90 -19.70 15.55
N GLU A 154 -17.74 -18.39 15.55
CA GLU A 154 -18.82 -17.42 15.77
C GLU A 154 -19.88 -17.51 14.66
N SER A 155 -19.47 -17.80 13.42
CA SER A 155 -20.37 -18.00 12.28
C SER A 155 -20.90 -19.43 12.12
N VAL A 156 -20.67 -20.37 13.04
CA VAL A 156 -21.05 -21.79 12.86
C VAL A 156 -22.54 -21.99 12.58
N ASP A 157 -23.41 -21.27 13.30
CA ASP A 157 -24.85 -21.41 13.12
C ASP A 157 -25.30 -20.89 11.74
N GLU A 158 -24.75 -19.74 11.31
CA GLU A 158 -25.02 -19.17 9.98
C GLU A 158 -24.48 -20.08 8.86
N LEU A 159 -23.27 -20.63 9.03
CA LEU A 159 -22.67 -21.56 8.09
C LEU A 159 -23.47 -22.86 7.98
N THR A 160 -24.02 -23.35 9.10
CA THR A 160 -24.90 -24.52 9.16
C THR A 160 -26.18 -24.27 8.37
N ASP A 161 -26.81 -23.12 8.56
CA ASP A 161 -28.01 -22.74 7.80
C ASP A 161 -27.69 -22.53 6.31
N THR A 162 -26.55 -21.92 5.98
CA THR A 162 -26.15 -21.72 4.58
C THR A 162 -25.95 -23.04 3.85
N ILE A 163 -25.23 -24.01 4.42
CA ILE A 163 -25.07 -25.30 3.73
C ILE A 163 -26.38 -26.08 3.65
N PHE A 164 -27.23 -25.98 4.67
CA PHE A 164 -28.50 -26.71 4.74
C PHE A 164 -29.54 -26.16 3.74
N TYR A 165 -29.70 -24.84 3.66
CA TYR A 165 -30.73 -24.21 2.82
C TYR A 165 -30.23 -23.75 1.45
N LYS A 166 -28.96 -23.35 1.33
CA LYS A 166 -28.38 -22.75 0.11
C LYS A 166 -27.37 -23.67 -0.59
N GLY A 167 -26.96 -24.76 0.05
CA GLY A 167 -26.10 -25.78 -0.53
C GLY A 167 -24.60 -25.48 -0.46
N GLN A 168 -23.82 -26.41 -1.01
CA GLN A 168 -22.36 -26.47 -0.89
C GLN A 168 -21.65 -25.22 -1.42
N ASN A 169 -22.05 -24.71 -2.58
CA ASN A 169 -21.36 -23.59 -3.24
C ASN A 169 -21.44 -22.32 -2.40
N GLU A 170 -22.61 -22.03 -1.82
CA GLU A 170 -22.81 -20.87 -0.95
C GLU A 170 -22.07 -21.01 0.38
N PHE A 171 -22.01 -22.23 0.93
CA PHE A 171 -21.20 -22.52 2.11
C PHE A 171 -19.72 -22.26 1.86
N ILE A 172 -19.16 -22.81 0.77
CA ILE A 172 -17.75 -22.59 0.40
C ILE A 172 -17.49 -21.09 0.22
N ARG A 173 -18.38 -20.38 -0.49
CA ARG A 173 -18.27 -18.94 -0.70
C ARG A 173 -18.23 -18.18 0.63
N GLN A 174 -19.12 -18.52 1.56
CA GLN A 174 -19.19 -17.86 2.85
C GLN A 174 -17.96 -18.14 3.74
N VAL A 175 -17.52 -19.40 3.83
CA VAL A 175 -16.29 -19.74 4.57
C VAL A 175 -15.09 -19.01 4.00
N ASN A 176 -14.94 -18.97 2.67
CA ASN A 176 -13.85 -18.24 2.03
C ASN A 176 -13.87 -16.75 2.34
N GLU A 177 -15.04 -16.12 2.31
CA GLU A 177 -15.15 -14.70 2.62
C GLU A 177 -14.81 -14.41 4.09
N ILE A 178 -15.24 -15.24 5.03
CA ILE A 178 -14.86 -15.11 6.46
C ILE A 178 -13.34 -15.21 6.61
N VAL A 179 -12.75 -16.29 6.09
CA VAL A 179 -11.28 -16.52 6.14
C VAL A 179 -10.53 -15.35 5.53
N ARG A 180 -10.98 -14.90 4.35
CA ARG A 180 -10.34 -13.83 3.60
C ARG A 180 -10.41 -12.48 4.30
N ILE A 181 -11.59 -12.07 4.77
CA ILE A 181 -11.78 -10.80 5.48
C ILE A 181 -10.88 -10.76 6.70
N ARG A 182 -10.87 -11.86 7.47
CA ARG A 182 -10.08 -11.89 8.69
C ARG A 182 -8.58 -11.92 8.42
N LEU A 183 -8.11 -12.74 7.48
CA LEU A 183 -6.70 -12.74 7.05
C LEU A 183 -6.23 -11.38 6.56
N ILE A 184 -7.06 -10.68 5.76
CA ILE A 184 -6.73 -9.34 5.28
C ILE A 184 -6.52 -8.39 6.46
N SER A 185 -7.44 -8.39 7.42
CA SER A 185 -7.36 -7.52 8.59
C SER A 185 -6.09 -7.77 9.41
N GLU A 186 -5.81 -9.04 9.70
CA GLU A 186 -4.67 -9.42 10.53
C GLU A 186 -3.32 -9.19 9.83
N LEU A 187 -3.21 -9.52 8.54
CA LEU A 187 -1.99 -9.27 7.76
C LEU A 187 -1.73 -7.77 7.62
N LYS A 188 -2.76 -6.95 7.40
CA LYS A 188 -2.63 -5.49 7.38
C LYS A 188 -2.00 -4.95 8.65
N LYS A 189 -2.49 -5.43 9.80
CA LYS A 189 -1.99 -5.03 11.11
C LYS A 189 -0.53 -5.49 11.28
N LEU A 190 -0.25 -6.76 11.02
CA LEU A 190 1.10 -7.33 11.13
C LEU A 190 2.11 -6.54 10.30
N PHE A 191 1.87 -6.36 9.01
CA PHE A 191 2.82 -5.66 8.15
C PHE A 191 2.93 -4.17 8.50
N SER A 192 1.87 -3.54 9.01
CA SER A 192 1.92 -2.15 9.47
C SER A 192 2.83 -2.00 10.69
N ASP A 193 2.66 -2.89 11.67
CA ASP A 193 3.50 -2.92 12.88
C ASP A 193 4.96 -3.21 12.53
N VAL A 194 5.21 -4.16 11.63
CA VAL A 194 6.56 -4.50 11.15
C VAL A 194 7.17 -3.31 10.41
N GLY A 195 6.44 -2.71 9.46
CA GLY A 195 6.91 -1.56 8.67
C GLY A 195 7.30 -0.38 9.57
N LYS A 196 6.44 -0.04 10.54
CA LYS A 196 6.73 0.99 11.54
C LYS A 196 7.97 0.63 12.36
N ASN A 197 8.09 -0.61 12.82
CA ASN A 197 9.23 -1.05 13.61
C ASN A 197 10.55 -0.95 12.83
N ILE A 198 10.55 -1.28 11.54
CA ILE A 198 11.74 -1.13 10.67
C ILE A 198 12.17 0.33 10.65
N VAL A 199 11.25 1.25 10.38
CA VAL A 199 11.58 2.68 10.32
C VAL A 199 12.06 3.20 11.68
N GLU A 200 11.44 2.79 12.78
CA GLU A 200 11.87 3.15 14.14
C GLU A 200 13.29 2.65 14.46
N ASN A 201 13.69 1.49 13.93
CA ASN A 201 15.03 0.94 14.10
C ASN A 201 16.09 1.66 13.25
N ILE A 202 15.71 2.14 12.07
CA ILE A 202 16.60 2.86 11.15
C ILE A 202 16.72 4.34 11.54
N LYS A 203 15.65 4.96 12.03
CA LYS A 203 15.56 6.40 12.34
C LYS A 203 16.74 6.96 13.17
N PRO A 204 17.26 6.28 14.21
CA PRO A 204 18.44 6.76 14.95
C PRO A 204 19.69 6.93 14.07
N LYS A 205 19.83 6.12 13.01
CA LYS A 205 20.96 6.16 12.08
C LYS A 205 20.90 7.35 11.12
N LEU A 206 19.69 7.88 10.92
CA LEU A 206 19.45 9.05 10.09
C LEU A 206 19.72 10.37 10.83
N TYR A 207 19.93 10.33 12.16
CA TYR A 207 20.25 11.52 12.93
C TYR A 207 21.55 12.18 12.45
N ASP A 208 22.59 11.38 12.22
CA ASP A 208 23.88 11.89 11.74
C ASP A 208 23.78 12.44 10.31
N VAL A 209 22.93 11.84 9.47
CA VAL A 209 22.61 12.38 8.13
C VAL A 209 21.93 13.74 8.26
N ASN A 210 20.93 13.85 9.13
CA ASN A 210 20.22 15.11 9.36
C ASN A 210 21.16 16.21 9.86
N LEU A 211 22.07 15.90 10.79
CA LEU A 211 23.09 16.85 11.24
C LEU A 211 24.08 17.20 10.13
N ALA A 212 24.52 16.23 9.34
CA ALA A 212 25.43 16.45 8.22
C ALA A 212 24.83 17.41 7.20
N ILE A 213 23.59 17.18 6.75
CA ILE A 213 22.97 18.03 5.74
C ILE A 213 22.60 19.42 6.30
N THR A 214 22.08 19.52 7.53
CA THR A 214 21.73 20.82 8.12
C THR A 214 22.96 21.70 8.38
N SER A 215 24.15 21.09 8.55
CA SER A 215 25.42 21.82 8.61
C SER A 215 25.78 22.49 7.28
N ILE A 216 25.33 21.91 6.16
CA ILE A 216 25.53 22.44 4.80
C ILE A 216 24.40 23.39 4.41
N ASN A 217 23.16 22.93 4.46
CA ASN A 217 21.94 23.66 4.14
C ASN A 217 20.99 23.60 5.34
N SER A 218 20.97 24.66 6.15
CA SER A 218 20.18 24.72 7.39
C SER A 218 18.66 24.62 7.19
N ASN A 219 18.18 24.89 5.98
CA ASN A 219 16.76 24.83 5.63
C ASN A 219 16.36 23.48 5.03
N SER A 220 17.29 22.52 4.96
CA SER A 220 17.04 21.20 4.40
C SER A 220 16.22 20.36 5.37
N ALA A 221 15.10 19.81 4.89
CA ALA A 221 14.19 18.95 5.66
C ALA A 221 13.99 17.56 5.01
N TRP A 222 14.67 17.26 3.90
CA TRP A 222 14.38 16.08 3.07
C TRP A 222 14.46 14.76 3.84
N ILE A 223 15.35 14.65 4.84
CA ILE A 223 15.44 13.43 5.66
C ILE A 223 14.19 13.22 6.51
N GLN A 224 13.67 14.29 7.12
CA GLN A 224 12.46 14.17 7.93
C GLN A 224 11.26 13.91 7.02
N GLU A 225 11.19 14.58 5.87
CA GLU A 225 10.15 14.34 4.86
C GLU A 225 10.16 12.89 4.36
N LEU A 226 11.35 12.33 4.06
CA LEU A 226 11.50 10.92 3.67
C LEU A 226 11.08 9.96 4.78
N ILE A 227 11.47 10.23 6.03
CA ILE A 227 11.05 9.44 7.20
C ILE A 227 9.51 9.45 7.31
N ASP A 228 8.91 10.63 7.25
CA ASP A 228 7.46 10.81 7.40
C ASP A 228 6.69 10.15 6.26
N GLU A 229 7.20 10.23 5.03
CA GLU A 229 6.57 9.61 3.87
C GLU A 229 6.63 8.07 3.92
N ILE A 230 7.80 7.51 4.28
CA ILE A 230 7.95 6.06 4.47
C ILE A 230 7.10 5.58 5.67
N LEU A 231 7.06 6.32 6.78
CA LEU A 231 6.19 6.03 7.93
C LEU A 231 4.72 6.06 7.54
N TYR A 232 4.30 7.05 6.75
CA TYR A 232 2.93 7.14 6.27
C TYR A 232 2.58 5.91 5.41
N VAL A 233 3.42 5.55 4.46
CA VAL A 233 3.18 4.41 3.55
C VAL A 233 3.13 3.09 4.32
N THR A 234 4.04 2.88 5.26
CA THR A 234 4.12 1.67 6.10
C THR A 234 3.03 1.61 7.19
N SER A 235 2.59 2.75 7.71
CA SER A 235 1.45 2.79 8.65
C SER A 235 0.13 2.56 7.92
N ASN A 236 0.01 3.06 6.69
CA ASN A 236 -1.22 2.99 5.91
C ASN A 236 -1.25 1.82 4.92
N LEU A 237 -0.50 0.75 5.20
CA LEU A 237 -0.50 -0.48 4.43
C LEU A 237 -1.91 -1.02 4.16
N GLY A 238 -2.82 -0.91 5.12
CA GLY A 238 -4.21 -1.30 4.94
C GLY A 238 -4.92 -0.62 3.77
N ASN A 239 -4.54 0.62 3.46
CA ASN A 239 -5.04 1.37 2.33
C ASN A 239 -4.19 1.09 1.07
N LEU A 240 -2.88 0.85 1.22
CA LEU A 240 -1.95 0.55 0.12
C LEU A 240 -2.12 -0.85 -0.49
N LEU A 241 -2.47 -1.85 0.31
CA LEU A 241 -2.78 -3.23 -0.12
C LEU A 241 -4.01 -3.31 -1.02
N THR A 242 -4.80 -2.26 -1.15
CA THR A 242 -5.85 -2.20 -2.17
C THR A 242 -5.44 -1.34 -3.36
N MET A 243 -4.35 -0.59 -3.26
CA MET A 243 -3.78 0.22 -4.35
C MET A 243 -2.82 -0.62 -5.19
N LYS A 244 -3.31 -1.22 -6.28
CA LYS A 244 -2.40 -1.72 -7.32
C LYS A 244 -1.70 -0.54 -7.99
N LYS A 245 -0.40 -0.36 -7.73
CA LYS A 245 0.48 0.67 -8.32
C LYS A 245 -0.23 2.04 -8.45
N ARG A 246 -0.32 2.80 -7.36
CA ARG A 246 -0.19 4.25 -7.57
C ARG A 246 1.15 4.45 -8.25
N LYS A 247 1.17 5.26 -9.31
CA LYS A 247 2.40 5.91 -9.73
C LYS A 247 2.76 6.88 -8.60
N THR A 248 3.26 6.39 -7.46
CA THR A 248 3.80 7.24 -6.41
C THR A 248 4.86 8.14 -7.02
N ASP A 249 4.90 9.37 -6.55
CA ASP A 249 5.49 10.51 -7.25
C ASP A 249 7.03 10.48 -7.25
N THR A 250 7.58 9.63 -6.39
CA THR A 250 8.99 9.28 -6.22
C THR A 250 9.29 7.82 -6.56
N GLU A 251 10.37 7.58 -7.30
CA GLU A 251 10.87 6.23 -7.60
C GLU A 251 11.19 5.45 -6.31
N THR A 252 11.79 6.14 -5.34
CA THR A 252 12.13 5.64 -3.98
C THR A 252 10.91 5.06 -3.27
N ILE A 253 9.76 5.74 -3.33
CA ILE A 253 8.55 5.33 -2.60
C ILE A 253 7.70 4.37 -3.42
N ALA A 254 7.83 4.42 -4.74
CA ALA A 254 7.34 3.36 -5.60
C ALA A 254 8.02 2.03 -5.29
N LYS A 255 9.33 2.02 -4.98
CA LYS A 255 10.05 0.80 -4.56
C LYS A 255 9.54 0.27 -3.23
N VAL A 256 9.43 1.12 -2.19
CA VAL A 256 8.82 0.76 -0.89
C VAL A 256 7.41 0.19 -1.08
N THR A 257 6.57 0.90 -1.84
CA THR A 257 5.20 0.49 -2.18
C THR A 257 5.17 -0.84 -2.94
N THR A 258 6.14 -1.12 -3.82
CA THR A 258 6.18 -2.35 -4.61
C THR A 258 6.55 -3.56 -3.76
N GLY A 259 7.57 -3.45 -2.89
CA GLY A 259 7.91 -4.53 -1.95
C GLY A 259 6.78 -4.84 -0.96
N ILE A 260 5.99 -3.83 -0.64
CA ILE A 260 4.76 -3.95 0.17
C ILE A 260 3.60 -4.65 -0.59
N ILE A 261 3.44 -4.40 -1.89
CA ILE A 261 2.33 -4.96 -2.70
C ILE A 261 2.43 -6.51 -2.80
N GLY A 262 3.60 -7.11 -2.57
CA GLY A 262 3.79 -8.57 -2.51
C GLY A 262 2.82 -9.28 -1.54
N VAL A 263 2.39 -8.59 -0.48
CA VAL A 263 1.40 -9.07 0.50
C VAL A 263 0.03 -9.44 -0.13
N LEU A 264 -0.37 -8.81 -1.24
CA LEU A 264 -1.59 -9.18 -1.96
C LEU A 264 -1.50 -10.57 -2.63
N SER A 265 -0.31 -10.95 -3.07
CA SER A 265 -0.05 -12.25 -3.70
C SER A 265 -0.22 -13.38 -2.69
N ILE A 266 0.12 -13.12 -1.42
CA ILE A 266 -0.11 -14.05 -0.31
C ILE A 266 -1.61 -14.42 -0.21
N LEU A 267 -2.48 -13.41 -0.25
CA LEU A 267 -3.93 -13.59 -0.10
C LEU A 267 -4.56 -14.41 -1.24
N THR A 268 -4.08 -14.25 -2.47
CA THR A 268 -4.59 -15.06 -3.59
C THR A 268 -4.13 -16.51 -3.51
N ASN A 269 -2.92 -16.75 -2.98
CA ASN A 269 -2.34 -18.08 -2.88
C ASN A 269 -2.97 -18.92 -1.76
N ILE A 270 -3.35 -18.29 -0.64
CA ILE A 270 -3.89 -19.00 0.54
C ILE A 270 -5.34 -19.49 0.36
N LEU A 271 -6.15 -18.80 -0.43
CA LEU A 271 -7.59 -19.12 -0.51
C LEU A 271 -7.89 -20.39 -1.31
N LYS A 272 -7.10 -20.68 -2.35
CA LYS A 272 -7.32 -21.88 -3.16
C LYS A 272 -7.15 -23.18 -2.33
N PRO A 273 -6.08 -23.35 -1.53
CA PRO A 273 -5.96 -24.52 -0.69
C PRO A 273 -7.03 -24.63 0.41
N VAL A 274 -7.55 -23.51 0.91
CA VAL A 274 -8.70 -23.51 1.83
C VAL A 274 -9.95 -24.09 1.15
N ILE A 275 -10.18 -23.77 -0.13
CA ILE A 275 -11.29 -24.36 -0.91
C ILE A 275 -11.13 -25.88 -1.05
N GLU A 276 -9.92 -26.36 -1.35
CA GLU A 276 -9.64 -27.79 -1.49
C GLU A 276 -9.93 -28.55 -0.18
N VAL A 277 -9.56 -27.96 0.96
CA VAL A 277 -9.92 -28.48 2.29
C VAL A 277 -11.44 -28.59 2.44
N LEU A 278 -12.19 -27.55 2.08
CA LEU A 278 -13.65 -27.58 2.21
C LEU A 278 -14.26 -28.69 1.37
N LEU A 279 -13.86 -28.81 0.09
CA LEU A 279 -14.35 -29.83 -0.83
C LEU A 279 -14.13 -31.25 -0.30
N PHE A 280 -13.00 -31.50 0.37
CA PHE A 280 -12.69 -32.79 0.98
C PHE A 280 -13.67 -33.19 2.09
N PHE A 281 -14.17 -32.24 2.88
CA PHE A 281 -15.07 -32.52 4.02
C PHE A 281 -16.57 -32.48 3.70
N LEU A 282 -16.96 -31.96 2.53
CA LEU A 282 -18.37 -31.91 2.12
C LEU A 282 -19.10 -33.27 2.16
N PRO A 283 -18.49 -34.40 1.71
CA PRO A 283 -19.16 -35.69 1.75
C PRO A 283 -19.56 -36.12 3.17
N SER A 284 -18.72 -35.84 4.16
CA SER A 284 -19.00 -36.14 5.58
C SER A 284 -20.01 -35.19 6.22
N ILE A 285 -20.15 -33.97 5.70
CA ILE A 285 -21.08 -32.96 6.23
C ILE A 285 -22.52 -33.22 5.75
N LEU A 286 -22.70 -33.74 4.53
CA LEU A 286 -24.02 -33.87 3.87
C LEU A 286 -24.71 -35.22 4.05
N LEU A 287 -24.49 -35.88 5.18
CA LEU A 287 -25.18 -37.12 5.51
C LEU A 287 -26.68 -36.86 5.73
N LYS A 288 -27.54 -37.74 5.19
CA LYS A 288 -29.00 -37.59 5.26
C LYS A 288 -29.56 -38.15 6.57
N PHE A 289 -30.12 -37.28 7.41
CA PHE A 289 -30.86 -37.59 8.66
C PHE A 289 -32.20 -36.83 8.75
N THR A 290 -32.84 -36.77 9.92
CA THR A 290 -33.94 -35.80 10.16
C THR A 290 -33.37 -34.37 10.27
N GLU A 291 -34.14 -33.33 9.93
CA GLU A 291 -33.64 -31.93 9.87
C GLU A 291 -32.88 -31.50 11.13
N LYS A 292 -33.43 -31.77 12.32
CA LYS A 292 -32.76 -31.44 13.61
C LYS A 292 -31.44 -32.19 13.78
N LEU A 293 -31.39 -33.48 13.46
CA LEU A 293 -30.17 -34.28 13.56
C LEU A 293 -29.14 -33.90 12.48
N GLN A 294 -29.60 -33.51 11.28
CA GLN A 294 -28.74 -33.02 10.21
C GLN A 294 -28.05 -31.71 10.60
N LYS A 295 -28.79 -30.73 11.14
CA LYS A 295 -28.19 -29.45 11.56
C LYS A 295 -27.15 -29.63 12.66
N GLU A 296 -27.45 -30.44 13.68
CA GLU A 296 -26.47 -30.76 14.74
C GLU A 296 -25.25 -31.52 14.20
N HIS A 297 -25.43 -32.45 13.26
CA HIS A 297 -24.32 -33.15 12.60
C HIS A 297 -23.44 -32.20 11.79
N ILE A 298 -24.04 -31.32 11.00
CA ILE A 298 -23.34 -30.29 10.21
C ILE A 298 -22.54 -29.37 11.13
N LYS A 299 -23.19 -28.85 12.18
CA LYS A 299 -22.56 -27.99 13.19
C LYS A 299 -21.33 -28.66 13.81
N ASN A 300 -21.47 -29.91 14.24
CA ASN A 300 -20.35 -30.69 14.79
C ASN A 300 -19.24 -30.92 13.77
N ALA A 301 -19.57 -31.24 12.51
CA ALA A 301 -18.58 -31.43 11.46
C ALA A 301 -17.80 -30.14 11.13
N ILE A 302 -18.48 -28.98 11.13
CA ILE A 302 -17.80 -27.68 10.96
C ILE A 302 -16.79 -27.45 12.09
N VAL A 303 -17.21 -27.63 13.34
CA VAL A 303 -16.36 -27.36 14.52
C VAL A 303 -15.19 -28.34 14.63
N THR A 304 -15.42 -29.63 14.37
CA THR A 304 -14.44 -30.69 14.65
C THR A 304 -13.57 -31.06 13.45
N GLN A 305 -13.97 -30.73 12.22
CA GLN A 305 -13.26 -31.10 11.00
C GLN A 305 -12.85 -29.88 10.18
N VAL A 306 -13.82 -29.05 9.80
CA VAL A 306 -13.57 -27.91 8.90
C VAL A 306 -12.64 -26.90 9.55
N ILE A 307 -12.95 -26.41 10.75
CA ILE A 307 -12.14 -25.37 11.41
C ILE A 307 -10.71 -25.87 11.69
N PRO A 308 -10.48 -27.07 12.27
CA PRO A 308 -9.12 -27.59 12.44
C PRO A 308 -8.35 -27.77 11.14
N ALA A 309 -9.01 -28.20 10.06
CA ALA A 309 -8.36 -28.36 8.76
C ALA A 309 -7.99 -27.02 8.13
N VAL A 310 -8.86 -26.01 8.21
CA VAL A 310 -8.54 -24.64 7.81
C VAL A 310 -7.35 -24.13 8.62
N LYS A 311 -7.33 -24.29 9.95
CA LYS A 311 -6.19 -23.90 10.79
C LYS A 311 -4.88 -24.53 10.34
N ARG A 312 -4.88 -25.84 10.08
CA ARG A 312 -3.68 -26.56 9.61
C ARG A 312 -3.21 -25.99 8.28
N LYS A 313 -4.14 -25.79 7.34
CA LYS A 313 -3.77 -25.31 6.01
C LYS A 313 -3.23 -23.88 6.03
N LEU A 314 -3.86 -22.99 6.81
CA LEU A 314 -3.35 -21.64 7.02
C LEU A 314 -1.95 -21.66 7.64
N ARG A 315 -1.66 -22.57 8.57
CA ARG A 315 -0.32 -22.70 9.15
C ARG A 315 0.74 -23.08 8.11
N GLU A 316 0.44 -24.06 7.26
CA GLU A 316 1.32 -24.50 6.18
C GLU A 316 1.64 -23.34 5.23
N GLU A 317 0.63 -22.58 4.80
CA GLU A 317 0.82 -21.53 3.80
C GLU A 317 1.41 -20.24 4.39
N LEU A 318 1.02 -19.83 5.61
CA LEU A 318 1.41 -18.53 6.18
C LEU A 318 2.86 -18.49 6.67
N THR A 319 3.43 -19.62 7.08
CA THR A 319 4.71 -19.65 7.79
C THR A 319 5.86 -19.13 6.93
N ASP A 320 5.99 -19.62 5.70
CA ASP A 320 7.06 -19.22 4.80
C ASP A 320 6.73 -17.88 4.11
N LEU A 321 5.48 -17.70 3.67
CA LEU A 321 5.05 -16.51 2.94
C LEU A 321 5.18 -15.21 3.75
N ILE A 322 4.89 -15.23 5.05
CA ILE A 322 5.05 -14.05 5.90
C ILE A 322 6.54 -13.71 6.06
N GLY A 323 7.39 -14.71 6.26
CA GLY A 323 8.83 -14.50 6.45
C GLY A 323 9.48 -13.83 5.24
N GLU A 324 9.24 -14.36 4.05
CA GLU A 324 9.75 -13.81 2.78
C GLU A 324 9.31 -12.36 2.57
N GLN A 325 8.05 -12.06 2.89
CA GLN A 325 7.46 -10.75 2.64
C GLN A 325 7.90 -9.70 3.65
N ILE A 326 8.16 -10.10 4.89
CA ILE A 326 8.82 -9.23 5.86
C ILE A 326 10.24 -8.91 5.39
N GLU A 327 11.00 -9.90 4.90
CA GLU A 327 12.36 -9.69 4.38
C GLU A 327 12.38 -8.71 3.18
N GLU A 328 11.46 -8.88 2.23
CA GLU A 328 11.28 -7.96 1.09
C GLU A 328 10.96 -6.53 1.54
N MET A 329 10.13 -6.38 2.58
CA MET A 329 9.79 -5.07 3.13
C MET A 329 10.99 -4.40 3.82
N VAL A 330 11.79 -5.15 4.58
CA VAL A 330 13.02 -4.64 5.21
C VAL A 330 14.00 -4.13 4.15
N LYS A 331 14.26 -4.93 3.11
CA LYS A 331 15.12 -4.54 1.99
C LYS A 331 14.59 -3.29 1.30
N SER A 332 13.30 -3.25 1.00
CA SER A 332 12.71 -2.13 0.27
C SER A 332 12.77 -0.81 1.05
N ILE A 333 12.52 -0.85 2.36
CA ILE A 333 12.63 0.34 3.23
C ILE A 333 14.09 0.77 3.39
N SER A 334 15.01 -0.17 3.60
CA SER A 334 16.45 0.14 3.77
C SER A 334 17.02 0.75 2.50
N SER A 335 16.80 0.12 1.34
CA SER A 335 17.20 0.65 0.03
C SER A 335 16.63 2.03 -0.25
N ALA A 336 15.41 2.34 0.19
CA ALA A 336 14.82 3.65 -0.01
C ALA A 336 15.58 4.77 0.73
N PHE A 337 16.00 4.52 1.97
CA PHE A 337 16.87 5.44 2.69
C PHE A 337 18.26 5.51 2.06
N GLU A 338 18.86 4.37 1.73
CA GLU A 338 20.20 4.31 1.14
C GLU A 338 20.28 5.06 -0.19
N GLU A 339 19.32 4.84 -1.09
CA GLU A 339 19.28 5.49 -2.41
C GLU A 339 19.19 7.02 -2.30
N GLU A 340 18.32 7.54 -1.43
CA GLU A 340 18.18 8.99 -1.27
C GLU A 340 19.42 9.61 -0.58
N ILE A 341 20.00 8.92 0.43
CA ILE A 341 21.26 9.36 1.04
C ILE A 341 22.39 9.33 0.01
N MET A 342 22.49 8.30 -0.84
CA MET A 342 23.48 8.21 -1.90
C MET A 342 23.32 9.34 -2.92
N LYS A 343 22.08 9.62 -3.35
CA LYS A 343 21.78 10.75 -4.26
C LYS A 343 22.26 12.08 -3.66
N LYS A 344 21.90 12.38 -2.41
CA LYS A 344 22.33 13.61 -1.73
C LYS A 344 23.83 13.65 -1.45
N THR A 345 24.46 12.50 -1.21
CA THR A 345 25.92 12.38 -1.10
C THR A 345 26.60 12.74 -2.42
N ALA A 346 26.07 12.24 -3.55
CA ALA A 346 26.59 12.54 -4.89
C ALA A 346 26.45 14.04 -5.25
N GLU A 347 25.38 14.70 -4.79
CA GLU A 347 25.24 16.16 -4.92
C GLU A 347 26.38 16.89 -4.18
N LEU A 348 26.72 16.48 -2.95
CA LEU A 348 27.84 17.07 -2.20
C LEU A 348 29.20 16.78 -2.85
N GLU A 349 29.40 15.58 -3.39
CA GLU A 349 30.61 15.22 -4.14
C GLU A 349 30.76 16.07 -5.41
N ALA A 350 29.66 16.37 -6.10
CA ALA A 350 29.65 17.27 -7.24
C ALA A 350 30.09 18.69 -6.83
N ILE A 351 29.57 19.21 -5.71
CA ILE A 351 29.98 20.51 -5.15
C ILE A 351 31.49 20.52 -4.87
N GLU A 352 32.03 19.50 -4.21
CA GLU A 352 33.45 19.43 -3.87
C GLU A 352 34.34 19.35 -5.12
N ASN A 353 33.95 18.54 -6.11
CA ASN A 353 34.64 18.45 -7.40
C ASN A 353 34.62 19.80 -8.13
N GLU A 354 33.52 20.52 -8.04
CA GLU A 354 33.34 21.80 -8.73
C GLU A 354 34.17 22.92 -8.09
N LYS A 355 34.27 22.92 -6.75
CA LYS A 355 35.16 23.84 -6.01
C LYS A 355 36.63 23.59 -6.32
N ASN A 356 37.05 22.33 -6.44
CA ASN A 356 38.43 21.97 -6.74
C ASN A 356 38.87 22.38 -8.17
N LYS A 357 37.93 22.49 -9.12
CA LYS A 357 38.23 22.82 -10.52
C LYS A 357 38.23 24.33 -10.81
N GLN A 358 37.48 25.14 -10.06
CA GLN A 358 37.20 26.54 -10.42
C GLN A 358 37.10 27.46 -9.19
N ILE A 359 38.18 27.53 -8.40
CA ILE A 359 38.26 28.32 -7.16
C ILE A 359 37.96 29.82 -7.39
N GLU A 360 38.30 30.37 -8.56
CA GLU A 360 38.14 31.79 -8.87
C GLU A 360 36.73 32.20 -9.36
N GLU A 361 35.80 31.25 -9.54
CA GLU A 361 34.47 31.52 -10.13
C GLU A 361 33.28 31.13 -9.24
N ILE A 362 33.50 30.88 -7.95
CA ILE A 362 32.44 30.43 -7.02
C ILE A 362 31.27 31.42 -6.95
N GLU A 363 31.56 32.74 -6.90
CA GLU A 363 30.51 33.77 -6.87
C GLU A 363 29.69 33.79 -8.17
N THR A 364 30.35 33.62 -9.33
CA THR A 364 29.70 33.54 -10.64
C THR A 364 28.77 32.33 -10.72
N LYS A 365 29.17 31.18 -10.18
CA LYS A 365 28.33 29.98 -10.13
C LYS A 365 27.14 30.12 -9.21
N ILE A 366 27.36 30.66 -8.01
CA ILE A 366 26.28 30.96 -7.07
C ILE A 366 25.24 31.86 -7.75
N LYS A 367 25.69 32.88 -8.50
CA LYS A 367 24.79 33.75 -9.27
C LYS A 367 24.00 32.96 -10.32
N CYS A 368 24.66 32.12 -11.11
CA CYS A 368 24.00 31.26 -12.09
C CYS A 368 22.92 30.36 -11.47
N TYR A 369 23.20 29.71 -10.35
CA TYR A 369 22.22 28.89 -9.64
C TYR A 369 21.03 29.71 -9.12
N ASN A 370 21.26 30.93 -8.61
CA ASN A 370 20.17 31.81 -8.20
C ASN A 370 19.29 32.24 -9.38
N ASP A 371 19.89 32.51 -10.55
CA ASP A 371 19.15 32.86 -11.76
C ASP A 371 18.28 31.67 -12.24
N ILE A 372 18.84 30.45 -12.23
CA ILE A 372 18.10 29.22 -12.55
C ILE A 372 16.95 28.99 -11.56
N LYS A 373 17.23 29.11 -10.25
CA LYS A 373 16.22 28.99 -9.19
C LYS A 373 15.04 29.94 -9.44
N THR A 374 15.33 31.21 -9.71
CA THR A 374 14.30 32.23 -9.96
C THR A 374 13.45 31.88 -11.18
N LYS A 375 14.06 31.38 -12.27
CA LYS A 375 13.33 30.93 -13.46
C LYS A 375 12.40 29.75 -13.14
N ILE A 376 12.89 28.74 -12.42
CA ILE A 376 12.07 27.58 -12.03
C ILE A 376 10.88 28.02 -11.16
N GLN A 377 11.11 28.91 -10.19
CA GLN A 377 10.05 29.45 -9.33
C GLN A 377 8.99 30.20 -10.15
N SER A 378 9.39 31.04 -11.10
CA SER A 378 8.45 31.77 -11.98
C SER A 378 7.60 30.87 -12.87
N LEU A 379 8.14 29.71 -13.30
CA LEU A 379 7.40 28.73 -14.09
C LEU A 379 6.40 27.93 -13.22
N ALA A 380 6.73 27.73 -11.95
CA ALA A 380 5.94 26.94 -11.01
C ALA A 380 4.82 27.75 -10.33
N GLU A 381 4.99 29.06 -10.20
CA GLU A 381 4.03 29.98 -9.58
C GLU A 381 2.58 29.78 -10.08
N PRO A 382 2.27 29.85 -11.38
CA PRO A 382 0.89 29.68 -11.87
C PRO A 382 0.33 28.24 -11.74
N LEU A 383 1.16 27.26 -11.39
CA LEU A 383 0.78 25.85 -11.31
C LEU A 383 0.49 25.38 -9.87
N PHE A 384 1.10 26.02 -8.87
CA PHE A 384 1.06 25.57 -7.48
C PHE A 384 0.52 26.60 -6.49
N PHE A 385 0.49 27.87 -6.87
CA PHE A 385 0.07 29.01 -6.05
C PHE A 385 -0.93 29.87 -6.83
#